data_AF-A0A6A4HRK7-F1
#
_entry.id   AF-A0A6A4HRK7-F1
#
_cell.length_a   1.000
_cell.length_b   1.000
_cell.length_c   1.000
_cell.angle_alpha   90.00
_cell.angle_beta   90.00
_cell.angle_gamma   90.00
#
_symmetry.space_group_name_H-M   'P 1'
#
loop_
_entity.id
_entity.type
_entity.pdbx_description
1 polymer ?
#
loop_
_entity_poly.entity_id
_entity_poly.type
_entity_poly.pdbx_seq_one_letter_code
_entity_poly.pdbx_strand_id
1 'polypeptide(L)'
;MSGIEKLCLTSQSTQNPSSAEQSAWEEAFSRSRSNCFPNSAVERSQLCALIEEIHSHLRETELQDARRIQLAKKLELQESLLSPIRRLPPEILSEILKLVTPDTIIVQRGFRSRAGDSIFPLTWVSFWWRETIVSQPSFWSCLELRSPEPVLGSIIPILRVCLARSGTAPICLHLHFHQTELTPWLCNVLDDLAQHADRWRELKSTVDLPGLTYILKQAHNLTENPFSILDTMKIFCPFKICAEGILGNSFVHCPRLHNLQISHLRATDIIDLTHLSMLDVIFYKGCSFAVLLEKCPVLETLIVGYINKSLEGWETTSIPTVPRVCHAHLQTLVLIINKNVVAGAWQSVQLPNLTDLRVQYAGTLNITTFE
;
A
#
# COMPACT_ATOMS: atom_id res chain seq x y z
N MET A 1 14.07 -15.57 23.95
CA MET A 1 12.87 -16.37 23.62
C MET A 1 12.97 -16.75 22.14
N SER A 2 13.82 -17.67 21.69
CA SER A 2 14.01 -19.10 22.03
C SER A 2 12.68 -19.84 22.11
N GLY A 3 12.29 -20.47 21.00
CA GLY A 3 11.07 -21.26 20.89
C GLY A 3 10.44 -21.14 19.51
N ILE A 4 11.04 -21.80 18.51
CA ILE A 4 10.47 -22.44 17.31
C ILE A 4 11.68 -22.86 16.47
N GLU A 5 12.31 -23.97 16.86
CA GLU A 5 13.28 -24.69 16.00
C GLU A 5 13.44 -26.16 16.47
N LYS A 6 12.43 -26.68 17.18
CA LYS A 6 12.33 -28.09 17.54
C LYS A 6 10.99 -28.58 17.07
N LEU A 7 10.94 -29.19 15.88
CA LEU A 7 10.00 -30.25 15.50
C LEU A 7 10.30 -30.70 14.05
N CYS A 8 11.28 -31.59 13.92
CA CYS A 8 11.28 -32.79 13.06
C CYS A 8 12.73 -33.30 12.86
N LEU A 9 13.31 -33.84 13.94
CA LEU A 9 14.39 -34.81 13.83
C LEU A 9 14.07 -35.91 14.84
N THR A 10 13.34 -36.92 14.36
CA THR A 10 13.26 -38.22 15.03
C THR A 10 14.64 -38.86 14.97
N SER A 11 15.15 -39.20 16.15
CA SER A 11 16.47 -39.75 16.41
C SER A 11 16.70 -41.06 15.63
N GLN A 12 17.51 -40.98 14.58
CA GLN A 12 18.38 -42.07 14.18
C GLN A 12 19.83 -41.60 14.39
N SER A 13 20.64 -42.48 14.96
CA SER A 13 22.03 -42.24 15.34
C SER A 13 22.90 -41.92 14.12
N THR A 14 22.93 -40.66 13.70
CA THR A 14 23.87 -40.12 12.72
C THR A 14 25.25 -39.97 13.36
N GLN A 15 26.28 -40.55 12.75
CA GLN A 15 27.67 -40.18 13.02
C GLN A 15 27.80 -38.65 12.92
N ASN A 16 28.36 -38.04 13.97
CA ASN A 16 28.66 -36.61 13.94
C ASN A 16 29.62 -36.33 12.77
N PRO A 17 29.34 -35.31 11.93
CA PRO A 17 30.26 -34.93 10.85
C PRO A 17 31.63 -34.61 11.43
N SER A 18 32.68 -34.87 10.66
CA SER A 18 34.04 -34.51 11.08
C SER A 18 34.14 -32.99 11.29
N SER A 19 34.97 -32.54 12.23
CA SER A 19 35.12 -31.10 12.53
C SER A 19 35.52 -30.28 11.29
N ALA A 20 36.26 -30.89 10.36
CA ALA A 20 36.68 -30.28 9.09
C ALA A 20 35.50 -30.07 8.12
N GLU A 21 34.59 -31.04 7.99
CA GLU A 21 33.41 -30.92 7.11
C GLU A 21 32.44 -29.85 7.63
N GLN A 22 32.27 -29.77 8.96
CA GLN A 22 31.45 -28.75 9.59
C GLN A 22 32.02 -27.33 9.40
N SER A 23 33.33 -27.17 9.58
CA SER A 23 34.02 -25.89 9.34
C SER A 23 33.89 -25.41 7.89
N ALA A 24 34.08 -26.31 6.91
CA ALA A 24 33.94 -25.96 5.49
C ALA A 24 32.49 -25.57 5.12
N TRP A 25 31.49 -26.18 5.75
CA TRP A 25 30.10 -25.82 5.56
C TRP A 25 29.80 -24.43 6.14
N GLU A 26 30.25 -24.15 7.36
CA GLU A 26 30.10 -22.84 8.00
C GLU A 26 30.78 -21.72 7.21
N GLU A 27 31.94 -21.98 6.61
CA GLU A 27 32.63 -21.04 5.73
C GLU A 27 31.82 -20.75 4.47
N ALA A 28 31.40 -21.79 3.74
CA ALA A 28 30.59 -21.63 2.52
C ALA A 28 29.28 -20.90 2.82
N PHE A 29 28.69 -21.18 3.98
CA PHE A 29 27.44 -20.57 4.42
C PHE A 29 27.64 -19.09 4.76
N SER A 30 28.75 -18.77 5.43
CA SER A 30 29.16 -17.40 5.73
C SER A 30 29.43 -16.60 4.46
N ARG A 31 30.15 -17.19 3.48
CA ARG A 31 30.41 -16.57 2.17
C ARG A 31 29.14 -16.31 1.37
N SER A 32 28.23 -17.28 1.36
CA SER A 32 26.93 -17.13 0.72
C SER A 32 26.13 -15.99 1.34
N ARG A 33 26.16 -15.88 2.68
CA ARG A 33 25.49 -14.80 3.41
C ARG A 33 26.12 -13.45 3.16
N SER A 34 27.45 -13.31 3.13
CA SER A 34 28.16 -12.04 2.93
C SER A 34 28.22 -11.57 1.47
N ASN A 35 27.63 -12.33 0.54
CA ASN A 35 27.77 -12.15 -0.90
C ASN A 35 29.24 -12.07 -1.37
N CYS A 36 30.10 -12.86 -0.75
CA CYS A 36 31.47 -13.04 -1.21
C CYS A 36 31.46 -13.97 -2.44
N PHE A 37 31.41 -13.37 -3.63
CA PHE A 37 31.52 -14.10 -4.89
C PHE A 37 32.97 -14.11 -5.40
N PRO A 38 33.39 -15.16 -6.11
CA PRO A 38 34.73 -15.25 -6.65
C PRO A 38 34.92 -14.20 -7.76
N ASN A 39 35.81 -13.25 -7.50
CA ASN A 39 36.07 -12.09 -8.37
C ASN A 39 37.13 -12.39 -9.42
N SER A 40 38.10 -13.25 -9.08
CA SER A 40 39.16 -13.64 -9.99
C SER A 40 38.75 -14.84 -10.86
N ALA A 41 39.44 -15.04 -11.98
CA ALA A 41 39.30 -16.26 -12.77
C ALA A 41 39.78 -17.50 -11.98
N VAL A 42 40.83 -17.35 -11.17
CA VAL A 42 41.43 -18.42 -10.37
C VAL A 42 40.46 -18.94 -9.31
N GLU A 43 39.85 -18.05 -8.51
CA GLU A 43 38.86 -18.45 -7.50
C GLU A 43 37.65 -19.13 -8.14
N ARG A 44 37.24 -18.68 -9.33
CA ARG A 44 36.15 -19.31 -10.09
C ARG A 44 36.53 -20.72 -10.54
N SER A 45 37.72 -20.91 -11.10
CA SER A 45 38.21 -22.24 -11.49
C SER A 45 38.33 -23.17 -10.29
N GLN A 46 38.83 -22.68 -9.15
CA GLN A 46 38.91 -23.45 -7.90
C GLN A 46 37.52 -23.87 -7.40
N LEU A 47 36.56 -22.95 -7.43
CA LEU A 47 35.18 -23.25 -7.04
C LEU A 47 34.50 -24.24 -7.99
N CYS A 48 34.70 -24.12 -9.31
CA CYS A 48 34.19 -25.09 -10.27
C CYS A 48 34.77 -26.49 -10.04
N ALA A 49 36.08 -26.59 -9.80
CA ALA A 49 36.73 -27.87 -9.51
C ALA A 49 36.15 -28.52 -8.23
N LEU A 50 35.90 -27.72 -7.19
CA LEU A 50 35.27 -28.20 -5.96
C LEU A 50 33.83 -28.69 -6.19
N ILE A 51 33.06 -27.97 -7.03
CA ILE A 51 31.70 -28.37 -7.42
C ILE A 51 31.71 -29.71 -8.16
N GLU A 52 32.62 -29.88 -9.12
CA GLU A 52 32.79 -31.14 -9.87
C GLU A 52 33.18 -32.31 -8.97
N GLU A 53 34.07 -32.07 -8.00
CA GLU A 53 34.45 -33.05 -6.98
C GLU A 53 33.24 -33.49 -6.14
N ILE A 54 32.44 -32.54 -5.65
CA ILE A 54 31.23 -32.85 -4.86
C ILE A 54 30.21 -33.62 -5.71
N HIS A 55 30.03 -33.26 -6.99
CA HIS A 55 29.18 -34.01 -7.94
C HIS A 55 29.66 -35.46 -8.11
N SER A 56 30.98 -35.69 -8.19
CA SER A 56 31.53 -37.05 -8.27
C SER A 56 31.20 -37.87 -7.02
N HIS A 57 31.45 -37.32 -5.83
CA HIS A 57 31.13 -37.99 -4.57
C HIS A 57 29.62 -38.29 -4.42
N LEU A 58 28.75 -37.38 -4.87
CA LEU A 58 27.31 -37.61 -4.89
C LEU A 58 26.88 -38.74 -5.83
N ARG A 59 27.62 -39.01 -6.91
CA ARG A 59 27.34 -40.16 -7.79
C ARG A 59 27.74 -41.49 -7.18
N GLU A 60 28.79 -41.49 -6.36
CA GLU A 60 29.31 -42.70 -5.70
C GLU A 60 28.57 -43.07 -4.41
N THR A 61 27.88 -42.12 -3.77
CA THR A 61 27.17 -42.33 -2.50
C THR A 61 25.74 -42.85 -2.72
N GLU A 62 25.33 -43.93 -2.04
CA GLU A 62 24.00 -44.55 -2.17
C GLU A 62 22.81 -43.65 -1.73
N LEU A 63 21.60 -43.98 -2.19
CA LEU A 63 20.42 -43.10 -2.21
C LEU A 63 19.81 -42.73 -0.84
N GLN A 64 20.13 -43.47 0.24
CA GLN A 64 19.51 -43.29 1.57
C GLN A 64 20.46 -42.74 2.64
N ASP A 65 21.67 -42.34 2.25
CA ASP A 65 22.67 -41.86 3.21
C ASP A 65 22.40 -40.40 3.63
N ALA A 66 22.36 -40.14 4.95
CA ALA A 66 22.34 -38.79 5.50
C ALA A 66 23.51 -37.93 4.97
N ARG A 67 24.63 -38.58 4.64
CA ARG A 67 25.80 -37.96 4.01
C ARG A 67 25.48 -37.38 2.62
N ARG A 68 24.65 -38.07 1.83
CA ARG A 68 24.21 -37.60 0.50
C ARG A 68 23.42 -36.30 0.62
N ILE A 69 22.54 -36.19 1.62
CA ILE A 69 21.76 -34.96 1.88
C ILE A 69 22.69 -33.80 2.25
N GLN A 70 23.71 -34.04 3.07
CA GLN A 70 24.68 -33.01 3.45
C GLN A 70 25.53 -32.55 2.25
N LEU A 71 26.02 -33.49 1.44
CA LEU A 71 26.76 -33.19 0.20
C LEU A 71 25.90 -32.41 -0.80
N ALA A 72 24.62 -32.77 -0.96
CA ALA A 72 23.70 -32.04 -1.83
C ALA A 72 23.48 -30.59 -1.36
N LYS A 73 23.30 -30.36 -0.05
CA LYS A 73 23.20 -29.01 0.53
C LYS A 73 24.48 -28.20 0.34
N LYS A 74 25.65 -28.83 0.49
CA LYS A 74 26.95 -28.20 0.26
C LYS A 74 27.10 -27.82 -1.21
N LEU A 75 26.74 -28.73 -2.11
CA LEU A 75 26.77 -28.49 -3.56
C LEU A 75 25.91 -27.29 -3.93
N GLU A 76 24.64 -27.28 -3.52
CA GLU A 76 23.70 -26.18 -3.78
C GLU A 76 24.27 -24.84 -3.31
N LEU A 77 24.89 -24.82 -2.13
CA LEU A 77 25.51 -23.62 -1.57
C LEU A 77 26.69 -23.13 -2.41
N GLN A 78 27.56 -24.04 -2.88
CA GLN A 78 28.71 -23.71 -3.73
C GLN A 78 28.26 -23.24 -5.11
N GLU A 79 27.30 -23.93 -5.74
CA GLU A 79 26.69 -23.52 -7.01
C GLU A 79 26.04 -22.14 -6.88
N SER A 80 25.41 -21.84 -5.74
CA SER A 80 24.82 -20.53 -5.48
C SER A 80 25.85 -19.39 -5.53
N LEU A 81 27.12 -19.64 -5.16
CA LEU A 81 28.18 -18.62 -5.20
C LEU A 81 28.58 -18.25 -6.63
N LEU A 82 28.32 -19.13 -7.60
CA LEU A 82 28.53 -18.87 -9.03
C LEU A 82 27.30 -18.25 -9.72
N SER A 83 26.18 -18.13 -9.01
CA SER A 83 24.95 -17.60 -9.59
C SER A 83 25.16 -16.19 -10.17
N PRO A 84 24.75 -15.93 -11.43
CA PRO A 84 24.92 -14.63 -12.07
C PRO A 84 24.35 -13.46 -11.28
N ILE A 85 23.28 -13.70 -10.50
CA ILE A 85 22.58 -12.68 -9.71
C ILE A 85 23.50 -11.99 -8.69
N ARG A 86 24.56 -12.68 -8.23
CA ARG A 86 25.53 -12.13 -7.27
C ARG A 86 26.47 -11.09 -7.87
N ARG A 87 26.57 -11.04 -9.21
CA ARG A 87 27.43 -10.11 -9.96
C ARG A 87 26.66 -8.88 -10.46
N LEU A 88 25.35 -8.83 -10.23
CA LEU A 88 24.55 -7.70 -10.67
C LEU A 88 24.92 -6.45 -9.89
N PRO A 89 25.06 -5.29 -10.54
CA PRO A 89 25.11 -4.01 -9.85
C PRO A 89 23.88 -3.84 -8.94
N PRO A 90 24.00 -3.14 -7.80
CA PRO A 90 22.89 -2.94 -6.87
C PRO A 90 21.69 -2.24 -7.51
N GLU A 91 21.90 -1.40 -8.53
CA GLU A 91 20.84 -0.74 -9.28
C GLU A 91 20.00 -1.77 -10.06
N ILE A 92 20.65 -2.68 -10.78
CA ILE A 92 19.98 -3.73 -11.55
C ILE A 92 19.27 -4.71 -10.62
N LEU A 93 19.93 -5.10 -9.51
CA LEU A 93 19.30 -5.96 -8.52
C LEU A 93 18.07 -5.29 -7.91
N SER A 94 18.11 -4.00 -7.61
CA SER A 94 16.94 -3.28 -7.12
C SER A 94 15.79 -3.27 -8.11
N GLU A 95 16.05 -3.00 -9.39
CA GLU A 95 14.99 -3.05 -10.40
C GLU A 95 14.36 -4.44 -10.51
N ILE A 96 15.17 -5.50 -10.44
CA ILE A 96 14.66 -6.88 -10.37
C ILE A 96 13.80 -7.09 -9.12
N LEU A 97 14.26 -6.61 -7.96
CA LEU A 97 13.54 -6.73 -6.70
C LEU A 97 12.20 -6.00 -6.76
N LYS A 98 12.15 -4.79 -7.33
CA LYS A 98 10.89 -4.03 -7.54
C LYS A 98 9.88 -4.81 -8.38
N LEU A 99 10.34 -5.54 -9.41
CA LEU A 99 9.47 -6.34 -10.27
C LEU A 99 8.86 -7.57 -9.57
N VAL A 100 9.53 -8.10 -8.55
CA VAL A 100 9.06 -9.30 -7.82
C VAL A 100 8.40 -8.97 -6.48
N THR A 101 8.59 -7.75 -5.97
CA THR A 101 7.96 -7.29 -4.74
C THR A 101 6.57 -6.74 -5.04
N PRO A 102 5.58 -7.00 -4.17
CA PRO A 102 4.33 -6.26 -4.27
C PRO A 102 4.62 -4.77 -4.10
N ASP A 103 3.85 -3.94 -4.80
CA ASP A 103 3.94 -2.48 -4.70
C ASP A 103 3.68 -1.97 -3.28
N THR A 104 3.07 -2.78 -2.42
CA THR A 104 2.61 -2.38 -1.09
C THR A 104 3.03 -3.38 -0.01
N ILE A 105 3.54 -2.87 1.12
CA ILE A 105 3.79 -3.68 2.32
C ILE A 105 2.47 -3.85 3.08
N ILE A 106 1.93 -5.06 3.08
CA ILE A 106 0.72 -5.41 3.83
C ILE A 106 1.07 -5.66 5.29
N VAL A 107 0.64 -4.76 6.16
CA VAL A 107 0.80 -4.82 7.61
C VAL A 107 -0.49 -5.36 8.23
N GLN A 108 -0.50 -6.66 8.55
CA GLN A 108 -1.67 -7.37 9.09
C GLN A 108 -1.29 -8.50 10.08
N ARG A 109 -2.29 -9.11 10.75
CA ARG A 109 -2.08 -10.26 11.63
C ARG A 109 -1.43 -11.43 10.90
N GLY A 110 -0.50 -12.12 11.56
CA GLY A 110 0.21 -13.23 10.92
C GLY A 110 1.25 -12.77 9.90
N PHE A 111 1.71 -11.52 10.00
CA PHE A 111 2.83 -11.01 9.20
C PHE A 111 4.04 -11.96 9.19
N ARG A 112 4.26 -12.69 10.30
CA ARG A 112 5.33 -13.70 10.40
C ARG A 112 5.07 -14.99 9.61
N SER A 113 3.82 -15.30 9.23
CA SER A 113 3.44 -16.58 8.62
C SER A 113 3.19 -16.54 7.11
N ARG A 114 2.96 -15.37 6.49
CA ARG A 114 2.85 -15.24 5.03
C ARG A 114 4.17 -14.78 4.43
N ALA A 115 5.04 -15.73 4.14
CA ALA A 115 6.33 -15.51 3.48
C ALA A 115 6.23 -15.14 1.98
N GLY A 116 5.02 -15.01 1.41
CA GLY A 116 4.82 -14.77 -0.03
C GLY A 116 4.62 -13.31 -0.43
N ASP A 117 3.94 -12.50 0.39
CA ASP A 117 3.38 -11.20 -0.05
C ASP A 117 4.13 -10.00 0.53
N SER A 118 5.43 -10.10 0.76
CA SER A 118 6.17 -9.08 1.50
C SER A 118 7.61 -8.91 1.04
N ILE A 119 8.16 -7.72 1.24
CA ILE A 119 9.58 -7.39 1.01
C ILE A 119 10.51 -8.14 1.99
N PHE A 120 10.02 -8.50 3.18
CA PHE A 120 10.85 -9.03 4.27
C PHE A 120 11.52 -10.38 3.96
N PRO A 121 10.85 -11.38 3.39
CA PRO A 121 11.49 -12.60 2.90
C PRO A 121 12.72 -12.35 2.01
N LEU A 122 12.67 -11.35 1.13
CA LEU A 122 13.79 -11.00 0.26
C LEU A 122 14.99 -10.47 1.06
N THR A 123 14.74 -9.80 2.19
CA THR A 123 15.79 -9.39 3.13
C THR A 123 16.45 -10.55 3.89
N TRP A 124 15.91 -11.78 3.78
CA TRP A 124 16.47 -12.97 4.43
C TRP A 124 17.28 -13.85 3.48
N VAL A 125 17.21 -13.60 2.17
CA VAL A 125 17.94 -14.37 1.14
C VAL A 125 19.46 -14.25 1.29
N SER A 126 19.98 -13.02 1.35
CA SER A 126 21.41 -12.74 1.54
C SER A 126 21.62 -11.37 2.19
N PHE A 127 22.84 -11.12 2.69
CA PHE A 127 23.22 -9.79 3.19
C PHE A 127 23.06 -8.72 2.12
N TRP A 128 23.53 -9.00 0.90
CA TRP A 128 23.47 -8.04 -0.21
C TRP A 128 22.04 -7.67 -0.58
N TRP A 129 21.14 -8.65 -0.66
CA TRP A 129 19.71 -8.38 -0.94
C TRP A 129 19.11 -7.51 0.16
N ARG A 130 19.41 -7.83 1.42
CA ARG A 130 18.98 -7.01 2.56
C ARG A 130 19.52 -5.59 2.45
N GLU A 131 20.80 -5.41 2.19
CA GLU A 131 21.44 -4.10 2.09
C GLU A 131 20.84 -3.28 0.94
N THR A 132 20.64 -3.90 -0.23
CA THR A 132 20.02 -3.27 -1.40
C THR A 132 18.60 -2.79 -1.09
N ILE A 133 17.79 -3.62 -0.43
CA ILE A 133 16.42 -3.27 -0.07
C ILE A 133 16.39 -2.19 1.03
N VAL A 134 17.20 -2.35 2.08
CA VAL A 134 17.20 -1.44 3.23
C VAL A 134 17.72 -0.06 2.87
N SER A 135 18.69 0.03 1.95
CA SER A 135 19.25 1.31 1.46
C SER A 135 18.32 2.07 0.53
N GLN A 136 17.21 1.47 0.08
CA GLN A 136 16.30 2.09 -0.88
C GLN A 136 14.94 2.40 -0.24
N PRO A 137 14.69 3.68 0.07
CA PRO A 137 13.49 4.09 0.78
C PRO A 137 12.16 3.78 0.06
N SER A 138 12.18 3.69 -1.27
CA SER A 138 10.98 3.41 -2.08
C SER A 138 10.33 2.08 -1.74
N PHE A 139 11.10 1.03 -1.39
CA PHE A 139 10.56 -0.27 -0.97
C PHE A 139 9.73 -0.20 0.31
N TRP A 140 9.91 0.85 1.11
CA TRP A 140 9.29 1.01 2.42
C TRP A 140 8.18 2.07 2.44
N SER A 141 7.93 2.70 1.29
CA SER A 141 7.10 3.89 1.18
C SER A 141 5.61 3.61 0.94
N CYS A 142 5.25 2.40 0.54
CA CYS A 142 3.87 2.02 0.30
C CYS A 142 3.40 1.04 1.37
N LEU A 143 2.41 1.45 2.17
CA LEU A 143 1.95 0.75 3.37
C LEU A 143 0.45 0.48 3.27
N GLU A 144 0.06 -0.77 3.44
CA GLU A 144 -1.33 -1.18 3.54
C GLU A 144 -1.61 -1.76 4.93
N LEU A 145 -2.45 -1.08 5.70
CA LEU A 145 -2.86 -1.53 7.02
C LEU A 145 -4.24 -2.17 6.92
N ARG A 146 -4.32 -3.48 7.18
CA ARG A 146 -5.59 -4.24 7.18
C ARG A 146 -6.04 -4.59 8.59
N SER A 147 -7.37 -4.60 8.78
CA SER A 147 -8.17 -4.87 9.98
C SER A 147 -7.37 -5.34 11.20
N PRO A 148 -7.35 -4.54 12.27
CA PRO A 148 -6.30 -4.67 13.25
C PRO A 148 -6.64 -5.70 14.38
N GLU A 149 -7.87 -6.15 14.56
CA GLU A 149 -8.24 -6.90 15.79
C GLU A 149 -7.62 -8.32 15.95
N PRO A 150 -7.22 -8.80 17.17
CA PRO A 150 -6.82 -8.09 18.39
C PRO A 150 -5.31 -8.23 18.74
N VAL A 151 -4.41 -8.55 17.79
CA VAL A 151 -2.97 -8.84 18.09
C VAL A 151 -2.01 -7.79 17.51
N LEU A 152 -2.24 -6.52 17.84
CA LEU A 152 -1.61 -5.38 17.16
C LEU A 152 -0.37 -4.82 17.79
N GLY A 153 -0.10 -5.15 19.05
CA GLY A 153 1.17 -4.76 19.68
C GLY A 153 2.39 -5.22 18.87
N SER A 154 2.24 -6.30 18.10
CA SER A 154 3.29 -6.84 17.23
C SER A 154 3.53 -6.05 15.93
N ILE A 155 2.56 -5.24 15.50
CA ILE A 155 2.57 -4.52 14.22
C ILE A 155 3.27 -3.16 14.33
N ILE A 156 3.07 -2.45 15.45
CA ILE A 156 3.62 -1.10 15.66
C ILE A 156 5.13 -1.04 15.39
N PRO A 157 5.96 -1.98 15.91
CA PRO A 157 7.39 -1.94 15.63
C PRO A 157 7.72 -2.11 14.14
N ILE A 158 6.95 -2.93 13.42
CA ILE A 158 7.14 -3.15 11.98
C ILE A 158 6.79 -1.89 11.21
N LEU A 159 5.64 -1.28 11.51
CA LEU A 159 5.22 -0.02 10.92
C LEU A 159 6.28 1.07 11.10
N ARG A 160 6.77 1.26 12.33
CA ARG A 160 7.83 2.23 12.64
C ARG A 160 9.12 1.95 11.89
N VAL A 161 9.51 0.69 11.73
CA VAL A 161 10.68 0.31 10.91
C VAL A 161 10.45 0.68 9.44
N CYS A 162 9.27 0.42 8.88
CA CYS A 162 8.94 0.81 7.51
C CYS A 162 8.96 2.33 7.35
N LEU A 163 8.30 3.08 8.24
CA LEU A 163 8.29 4.54 8.23
C LEU A 163 9.70 5.12 8.35
N ALA A 164 10.53 4.60 9.26
CA ALA A 164 11.92 5.04 9.40
C ALA A 164 12.75 4.76 8.13
N ARG A 165 12.60 3.57 7.52
CA ARG A 165 13.33 3.20 6.30
C ARG A 165 12.83 3.92 5.06
N SER A 166 11.58 4.35 5.05
CA SER A 166 11.02 5.18 3.97
C SER A 166 11.68 6.56 3.89
N GLY A 167 12.44 6.98 4.90
CA GLY A 167 13.31 8.15 4.84
C GLY A 167 12.54 9.43 4.50
N THR A 168 12.81 10.01 3.33
CA THR A 168 12.09 11.17 2.79
C THR A 168 11.24 10.81 1.57
N ALA A 169 11.13 9.52 1.21
CA ALA A 169 10.35 9.11 0.06
C ALA A 169 8.85 9.44 0.25
N PRO A 170 8.13 9.78 -0.84
CA PRO A 170 6.69 9.98 -0.77
C PRO A 170 5.96 8.69 -0.38
N ILE A 171 5.03 8.79 0.57
CA ILE A 171 4.30 7.67 1.15
C ILE A 171 2.99 7.42 0.40
N CYS A 172 2.72 6.15 0.08
CA CYS A 172 1.41 5.66 -0.35
C CYS A 172 0.78 4.91 0.83
N LEU A 173 -0.35 5.39 1.35
CA LEU A 173 -0.98 4.84 2.55
C LEU A 173 -2.35 4.27 2.21
N HIS A 174 -2.56 2.96 2.40
CA HIS A 174 -3.83 2.28 2.20
C HIS A 174 -4.35 1.76 3.56
N LEU A 175 -5.46 2.31 4.04
CA LEU A 175 -6.05 2.00 5.34
C LEU A 175 -7.35 1.24 5.17
N HIS A 176 -7.41 0.02 5.71
CA HIS A 176 -8.57 -0.85 5.65
C HIS A 176 -9.03 -1.25 7.04
N PHE A 177 -9.78 -0.36 7.69
CA PHE A 177 -10.38 -0.59 9.00
C PHE A 177 -11.91 -0.62 8.89
N HIS A 178 -12.54 -1.67 9.39
CA HIS A 178 -14.00 -1.77 9.37
C HIS A 178 -14.50 -1.86 10.81
N GLN A 179 -15.40 -0.94 11.19
CA GLN A 179 -16.15 -0.96 12.45
C GLN A 179 -15.27 -0.99 13.72
N THR A 180 -14.05 -0.45 13.66
CA THR A 180 -13.13 -0.42 14.80
C THR A 180 -13.34 0.84 15.63
N GLU A 181 -13.67 0.66 16.91
CA GLU A 181 -13.65 1.78 17.86
C GLU A 181 -12.25 2.41 17.94
N LEU A 182 -12.20 3.74 18.10
CA LEU A 182 -10.97 4.48 18.35
C LEU A 182 -10.44 4.14 19.74
N THR A 183 -9.63 3.10 19.82
CA THR A 183 -8.92 2.74 21.03
C THR A 183 -7.64 3.58 21.17
N PRO A 184 -7.05 3.68 22.39
CA PRO A 184 -5.77 4.37 22.59
C PRO A 184 -4.64 3.82 21.72
N TRP A 185 -4.65 2.50 21.44
CA TRP A 185 -3.63 1.90 20.59
C TRP A 185 -3.80 2.34 19.12
N LEU A 186 -5.04 2.35 18.60
CA LEU A 186 -5.30 2.73 17.21
C LEU A 186 -4.91 4.19 17.02
N CYS A 187 -5.28 5.04 17.98
CA CYS A 187 -4.83 6.42 18.05
C CYS A 187 -3.30 6.52 17.92
N ASN A 188 -2.52 5.75 18.69
CA ASN A 188 -1.06 5.78 18.58
C ASN A 188 -0.55 5.38 17.18
N VAL A 189 -1.18 4.41 16.52
CA VAL A 189 -0.83 4.01 15.14
C VAL A 189 -1.16 5.11 14.14
N LEU A 190 -2.34 5.71 14.27
CA LEU A 190 -2.77 6.83 13.43
C LEU A 190 -1.91 8.07 13.66
N ASP A 191 -1.46 8.32 14.90
CA ASP A 191 -0.54 9.39 15.26
C ASP A 191 0.83 9.18 14.62
N ASP A 192 1.40 7.97 14.70
CA ASP A 192 2.67 7.61 14.05
C ASP A 192 2.57 7.83 12.51
N LEU A 193 1.43 7.52 11.90
CA LEU A 193 1.20 7.77 10.47
C LEU A 193 1.04 9.27 10.16
N ALA A 194 0.27 9.97 11.00
CA ALA A 194 -0.07 11.38 10.85
C ALA A 194 1.15 12.31 10.98
N GLN A 195 2.17 11.92 11.76
CA GLN A 195 3.46 12.63 11.84
C GLN A 195 4.23 12.70 10.51
N HIS A 196 3.83 11.91 9.52
CA HIS A 196 4.46 11.88 8.19
C HIS A 196 3.51 12.36 7.09
N ALA A 197 2.46 13.10 7.45
CA ALA A 197 1.42 13.53 6.51
C ALA A 197 1.92 14.53 5.44
N ASP A 198 3.02 15.23 5.69
CA ASP A 198 3.72 16.08 4.72
C ASP A 198 4.26 15.27 3.53
N ARG A 199 4.55 13.98 3.74
CA ARG A 199 5.10 13.06 2.75
C ARG A 199 4.04 12.20 2.07
N TRP A 200 2.77 12.29 2.45
CA TRP A 200 1.73 11.48 1.81
C TRP A 200 1.51 11.94 0.38
N ARG A 201 1.78 11.05 -0.58
CA ARG A 201 1.47 11.23 -2.00
C ARG A 201 0.12 10.63 -2.36
N GLU A 202 -0.21 9.50 -1.74
CA GLU A 202 -1.45 8.80 -1.99
C GLU A 202 -2.07 8.33 -0.67
N LEU A 203 -3.36 8.58 -0.48
CA LEU A 203 -4.14 8.09 0.65
C LEU A 203 -5.37 7.33 0.15
N LYS A 204 -5.43 6.03 0.39
CA LYS A 204 -6.64 5.21 0.22
C LYS A 204 -7.16 4.84 1.59
N SER A 205 -8.44 5.05 1.83
CA SER A 205 -9.05 4.74 3.11
C SER A 205 -10.41 4.08 2.88
N THR A 206 -10.57 2.88 3.43
CA THR A 206 -11.88 2.25 3.65
C THR A 206 -12.26 2.24 5.13
N VAL A 207 -11.65 3.15 5.90
CA VAL A 207 -11.79 3.33 7.36
C VAL A 207 -13.16 3.89 7.69
N ASP A 208 -13.62 3.62 8.91
CA ASP A 208 -14.78 4.29 9.45
C ASP A 208 -14.54 5.80 9.61
N LEU A 209 -15.64 6.58 9.66
CA LEU A 209 -15.52 8.04 9.72
C LEU A 209 -14.76 8.54 10.95
N PRO A 210 -14.96 7.99 12.17
CA PRO A 210 -14.16 8.39 13.33
C PRO A 210 -12.66 8.22 13.13
N GLY A 211 -12.19 7.07 12.63
CA GLY A 211 -10.78 6.82 12.37
C GLY A 211 -10.19 7.77 11.33
N LEU A 212 -10.91 8.00 10.23
CA LEU A 212 -10.49 8.93 9.19
C LEU A 212 -10.44 10.39 9.70
N THR A 213 -11.47 10.85 10.39
CA THR A 213 -11.50 12.20 10.96
C THR A 213 -10.38 12.40 11.97
N TYR A 214 -10.10 11.37 12.79
CA TYR A 214 -9.01 11.40 13.74
C TYR A 214 -7.66 11.59 13.06
N ILE A 215 -7.29 10.73 12.10
CA ILE A 215 -5.98 10.80 11.45
C ILE A 215 -5.79 12.09 10.66
N LEU A 216 -6.83 12.60 9.98
CA LEU A 216 -6.77 13.88 9.27
C LEU A 216 -6.56 15.06 10.22
N LYS A 217 -7.26 15.05 11.38
CA LYS A 217 -7.06 16.06 12.41
C LYS A 217 -5.65 16.00 12.99
N GLN A 218 -5.12 14.80 13.24
CA GLN A 218 -3.78 14.65 13.79
C GLN A 218 -2.68 15.01 12.79
N ALA A 219 -2.90 14.76 11.49
CA ALA A 219 -1.99 15.22 10.45
C ALA A 219 -1.77 16.74 10.53
N HIS A 220 -2.85 17.51 10.74
CA HIS A 220 -2.78 18.95 10.96
C HIS A 220 -2.11 19.36 12.27
N ASN A 221 -2.31 18.60 13.35
CA ASN A 221 -1.74 18.95 14.65
C ASN A 221 -0.25 18.60 14.76
N LEU A 222 0.17 17.51 14.11
CA LEU A 222 1.50 16.91 14.28
C LEU A 222 2.47 17.31 13.16
N THR A 223 1.98 17.87 12.06
CA THR A 223 2.78 18.23 10.90
C THR A 223 2.52 19.68 10.50
N GLU A 224 3.57 20.45 10.24
CA GLU A 224 3.44 21.88 9.86
C GLU A 224 2.75 22.07 8.50
N ASN A 225 3.06 21.21 7.52
CA ASN A 225 2.55 21.28 6.15
C ASN A 225 1.96 19.92 5.70
N PRO A 226 0.86 19.47 6.32
CA PRO A 226 0.26 18.20 5.96
C PRO A 226 -0.24 18.24 4.51
N PHE A 227 -0.19 17.11 3.82
CA PHE A 227 -0.75 16.93 2.47
C PHE A 227 -0.10 17.80 1.37
N SER A 228 1.07 18.38 1.63
CA SER A 228 1.75 19.28 0.67
C SER A 228 2.06 18.63 -0.68
N ILE A 229 2.26 17.30 -0.69
CA ILE A 229 2.50 16.50 -1.89
C ILE A 229 1.40 15.47 -2.20
N LEU A 230 0.25 15.57 -1.52
CA LEU A 230 -0.86 14.64 -1.72
C LEU A 230 -1.47 14.85 -3.10
N ASP A 231 -1.32 13.84 -3.96
CA ASP A 231 -1.75 13.86 -5.36
C ASP A 231 -3.06 13.08 -5.55
N THR A 232 -3.18 11.94 -4.86
CA THR A 232 -4.33 11.05 -4.97
C THR A 232 -4.95 10.77 -3.60
N MET A 233 -6.26 10.96 -3.48
CA MET A 233 -7.03 10.61 -2.30
C MET A 233 -8.24 9.77 -2.69
N LYS A 234 -8.41 8.61 -2.07
CA LYS A 234 -9.55 7.70 -2.28
C LYS A 234 -10.17 7.33 -0.94
N ILE A 235 -11.35 7.85 -0.63
CA ILE A 235 -12.08 7.56 0.59
C ILE A 235 -13.35 6.79 0.25
N PHE A 236 -13.44 5.55 0.72
CA PHE A 236 -14.61 4.70 0.58
C PHE A 236 -15.26 4.42 1.95
N CYS A 237 -16.44 4.95 2.18
CA CYS A 237 -17.21 4.77 3.42
C CYS A 237 -18.53 4.02 3.11
N PRO A 238 -18.55 2.68 3.24
CA PRO A 238 -19.68 1.86 2.78
C PRO A 238 -20.96 1.97 3.60
N PHE A 239 -20.89 2.36 4.88
CA PHE A 239 -21.97 2.01 5.82
C PHE A 239 -22.80 3.16 6.40
N LYS A 240 -22.44 4.45 6.22
CA LYS A 240 -23.26 5.56 6.75
C LYS A 240 -23.15 6.81 5.89
N ILE A 241 -24.30 7.37 5.51
CA ILE A 241 -24.40 8.75 5.04
C ILE A 241 -24.07 9.64 6.23
N CYS A 242 -22.91 10.31 6.20
CA CYS A 242 -22.56 11.27 7.24
C CYS A 242 -23.40 12.55 7.07
N ALA A 243 -24.18 12.92 8.09
CA ALA A 243 -24.87 14.21 8.09
C ALA A 243 -23.88 15.39 8.04
N GLU A 244 -22.71 15.22 8.66
CA GLU A 244 -21.69 16.26 8.87
C GLU A 244 -20.63 16.35 7.77
N GLY A 245 -20.74 15.56 6.69
CA GLY A 245 -19.72 15.47 5.64
C GLY A 245 -18.49 14.69 6.10
N ILE A 246 -17.68 14.20 5.16
CA ILE A 246 -16.52 13.34 5.49
C ILE A 246 -15.29 14.17 5.84
N LEU A 247 -15.05 15.25 5.10
CA LEU A 247 -13.79 15.99 5.15
C LEU A 247 -13.79 17.14 6.17
N GLY A 248 -14.97 17.58 6.62
CA GLY A 248 -15.12 18.64 7.62
C GLY A 248 -14.30 19.90 7.31
N ASN A 249 -13.85 20.59 8.36
CA ASN A 249 -12.93 21.74 8.25
C ASN A 249 -11.45 21.32 8.39
N SER A 250 -11.16 20.02 8.49
CA SER A 250 -9.81 19.50 8.71
C SER A 250 -9.09 19.16 7.40
N PHE A 251 -9.61 19.62 6.27
CA PHE A 251 -9.06 19.30 4.95
C PHE A 251 -9.15 20.52 4.02
N VAL A 252 -8.44 21.58 4.39
CA VAL A 252 -8.60 22.91 3.76
C VAL A 252 -7.57 23.16 2.66
N HIS A 253 -6.40 22.52 2.72
CA HIS A 253 -5.30 22.86 1.81
C HIS A 253 -4.56 21.61 1.30
N CYS A 254 -4.79 21.26 0.04
CA CYS A 254 -4.09 20.18 -0.66
C CYS A 254 -3.70 20.68 -2.06
N PRO A 255 -2.65 21.50 -2.17
CA PRO A 255 -2.35 22.27 -3.39
C PRO A 255 -1.96 21.41 -4.59
N ARG A 256 -1.64 20.12 -4.37
CA ARG A 256 -1.25 19.16 -5.41
C ARG A 256 -2.28 18.05 -5.63
N LEU A 257 -3.45 18.13 -5.01
CA LEU A 257 -4.47 17.09 -5.14
C LEU A 257 -5.10 17.16 -6.52
N HIS A 258 -4.81 16.17 -7.37
CA HIS A 258 -5.35 16.08 -8.72
C HIS A 258 -6.46 15.04 -8.84
N ASN A 259 -6.42 13.99 -8.01
CA ASN A 259 -7.34 12.86 -8.08
C ASN A 259 -8.06 12.67 -6.73
N LEU A 260 -9.37 12.92 -6.70
CA LEU A 260 -10.20 12.73 -5.52
C LEU A 260 -11.34 11.75 -5.84
N GLN A 261 -11.33 10.62 -5.15
CA GLN A 261 -12.44 9.69 -5.12
C GLN A 261 -13.01 9.66 -3.70
N ILE A 262 -14.29 9.95 -3.53
CA ILE A 262 -14.90 10.03 -2.20
C ILE A 262 -16.32 9.48 -2.19
N SER A 263 -16.67 8.72 -1.16
CA SER A 263 -18.04 8.20 -1.05
C SER A 263 -19.08 9.28 -0.87
N HIS A 264 -18.82 10.32 -0.08
CA HIS A 264 -19.82 11.36 0.20
C HIS A 264 -19.20 12.75 0.13
N LEU A 265 -19.85 13.64 -0.63
CA LEU A 265 -19.46 15.04 -0.74
C LEU A 265 -20.70 15.94 -0.69
N ARG A 266 -20.64 17.04 0.04
CA ARG A 266 -21.73 18.02 0.12
C ARG A 266 -21.38 19.28 -0.65
N ALA A 267 -22.40 19.94 -1.19
CA ALA A 267 -22.26 21.26 -1.80
C ALA A 267 -21.65 22.29 -0.82
N THR A 268 -21.89 22.15 0.48
CA THR A 268 -21.45 23.05 1.55
C THR A 268 -20.05 22.77 2.08
N ASP A 269 -19.38 21.69 1.65
CA ASP A 269 -18.05 21.36 2.17
C ASP A 269 -17.02 22.40 1.70
N ILE A 270 -16.19 22.88 2.63
CA ILE A 270 -15.18 23.93 2.41
C ILE A 270 -13.84 23.24 2.12
N ILE A 271 -13.70 22.72 0.90
CA ILE A 271 -12.47 22.07 0.44
C ILE A 271 -11.99 22.83 -0.78
N ASP A 272 -10.70 23.16 -0.80
CA ASP A 272 -10.05 23.70 -1.98
C ASP A 272 -9.85 22.58 -3.01
N LEU A 273 -10.64 22.63 -4.09
CA LEU A 273 -10.61 21.66 -5.20
C LEU A 273 -10.10 22.32 -6.50
N THR A 274 -9.42 23.46 -6.39
CA THR A 274 -9.08 24.31 -7.55
C THR A 274 -8.12 23.65 -8.54
N HIS A 275 -7.32 22.68 -8.10
CA HIS A 275 -6.31 21.96 -8.89
C HIS A 275 -6.75 20.55 -9.33
N LEU A 276 -7.99 20.17 -9.02
CA LEU A 276 -8.48 18.82 -9.23
C LEU A 276 -8.77 18.56 -10.71
N SER A 277 -8.17 17.50 -11.29
CA SER A 277 -8.42 17.06 -12.68
C SER A 277 -9.43 15.92 -12.75
N MET A 278 -9.51 15.08 -11.71
CA MET A 278 -10.47 13.97 -11.61
C MET A 278 -11.21 13.99 -10.28
N LEU A 279 -12.55 14.01 -10.36
CA LEU A 279 -13.45 13.91 -9.21
C LEU A 279 -14.42 12.75 -9.41
N ASP A 280 -14.39 11.79 -8.48
CA ASP A 280 -15.34 10.68 -8.40
C ASP A 280 -16.08 10.69 -7.06
N VAL A 281 -17.37 10.98 -7.09
CA VAL A 281 -18.23 11.12 -5.91
C VAL A 281 -19.35 10.10 -5.97
N ILE A 282 -19.40 9.15 -5.04
CA ILE A 282 -20.46 8.11 -5.04
C ILE A 282 -21.81 8.71 -4.63
N PHE A 283 -21.84 9.54 -3.59
CA PHE A 283 -23.04 10.19 -3.06
C PHE A 283 -22.81 11.70 -2.94
N TYR A 284 -23.45 12.46 -3.80
CA TYR A 284 -23.40 13.92 -3.78
C TYR A 284 -24.66 14.50 -3.14
N LYS A 285 -24.49 15.23 -2.03
CA LYS A 285 -25.58 15.96 -1.36
C LYS A 285 -25.58 17.41 -1.83
N GLY A 286 -26.41 17.68 -2.83
CA GLY A 286 -26.55 19.00 -3.45
C GLY A 286 -27.71 19.03 -4.44
N CYS A 287 -28.17 20.23 -4.78
CA CYS A 287 -29.25 20.42 -5.75
C CYS A 287 -28.79 20.36 -7.22
N SER A 288 -27.50 20.61 -7.47
CA SER A 288 -26.89 20.65 -8.80
C SER A 288 -25.38 20.42 -8.67
N PHE A 289 -24.79 19.63 -9.58
CA PHE A 289 -23.33 19.47 -9.61
C PHE A 289 -22.61 20.69 -10.19
N ALA A 290 -23.34 21.72 -10.65
CA ALA A 290 -22.75 23.02 -11.02
C ALA A 290 -21.91 23.61 -9.87
N VAL A 291 -22.34 23.41 -8.62
CA VAL A 291 -21.57 23.86 -7.44
C VAL A 291 -20.23 23.16 -7.33
N LEU A 292 -20.12 21.89 -7.77
CA LEU A 292 -18.82 21.19 -7.80
C LEU A 292 -17.94 21.75 -8.91
N LEU A 293 -18.50 21.97 -10.10
CA LEU A 293 -17.77 22.52 -11.24
C LEU A 293 -17.27 23.94 -10.98
N GLU A 294 -18.01 24.76 -10.25
CA GLU A 294 -17.55 26.08 -9.81
C GLU A 294 -16.31 26.00 -8.91
N LYS A 295 -16.23 24.98 -8.05
CA LYS A 295 -15.07 24.75 -7.16
C LYS A 295 -13.87 24.11 -7.85
N CYS A 296 -14.08 23.47 -9.00
CA CYS A 296 -13.05 22.68 -9.69
C CYS A 296 -12.84 23.21 -11.13
N PRO A 297 -12.33 24.43 -11.35
CA PRO A 297 -12.31 25.09 -12.66
C PRO A 297 -11.47 24.37 -13.74
N VAL A 298 -10.54 23.51 -13.33
CA VAL A 298 -9.66 22.73 -14.24
C VAL A 298 -10.09 21.26 -14.37
N LEU A 299 -11.28 20.91 -13.89
CA LEU A 299 -11.74 19.52 -13.85
C LEU A 299 -11.92 18.93 -15.25
N GLU A 300 -11.27 17.81 -15.52
CA GLU A 300 -11.32 17.11 -16.82
C GLU A 300 -12.31 15.95 -16.79
N THR A 301 -12.37 15.24 -15.65
CA THR A 301 -13.24 14.08 -15.45
C THR A 301 -14.09 14.24 -14.20
N LEU A 302 -15.41 14.19 -14.38
CA LEU A 302 -16.39 14.19 -13.30
C LEU A 302 -17.23 12.93 -13.33
N ILE A 303 -17.15 12.14 -12.27
CA ILE A 303 -18.02 10.99 -12.02
C ILE A 303 -18.87 11.34 -10.81
N VAL A 304 -20.19 11.44 -11.01
CA VAL A 304 -21.14 11.69 -9.93
C VAL A 304 -22.12 10.54 -9.90
N GLY A 305 -22.14 9.85 -8.78
CA GLY A 305 -23.10 8.82 -8.49
C GLY A 305 -24.45 9.42 -8.11
N TYR A 306 -24.96 9.02 -6.95
CA TYR A 306 -26.26 9.41 -6.45
C TYR A 306 -26.30 10.90 -6.08
N ILE A 307 -27.12 11.68 -6.78
CA ILE A 307 -27.42 13.07 -6.41
C ILE A 307 -28.68 13.08 -5.56
N ASN A 308 -28.54 13.47 -4.29
CA ASN A 308 -29.68 13.60 -3.39
C ASN A 308 -29.92 15.07 -3.03
N LYS A 309 -31.11 15.58 -3.36
CA LYS A 309 -31.62 16.82 -2.75
C LYS A 309 -31.80 16.53 -1.26
N SER A 310 -31.29 17.39 -0.38
CA SER A 310 -31.43 17.21 1.08
C SER A 310 -32.91 16.98 1.43
N LEU A 311 -33.29 15.73 1.69
CA LEU A 311 -34.69 15.31 1.76
C LEU A 311 -35.33 15.55 3.13
N GLU A 312 -34.54 15.90 4.15
CA GLU A 312 -35.02 15.87 5.54
C GLU A 312 -34.70 17.17 6.30
N GLY A 313 -35.75 17.95 6.58
CA GLY A 313 -35.88 18.78 7.79
C GLY A 313 -35.14 20.12 7.87
N TRP A 314 -34.35 20.51 6.86
CA TRP A 314 -33.51 21.74 6.92
C TRP A 314 -34.08 22.89 6.06
N GLU A 315 -35.38 22.83 5.75
CA GLU A 315 -36.12 23.72 4.83
C GLU A 315 -36.08 25.22 5.17
N THR A 316 -35.44 25.63 6.26
CA THR A 316 -35.36 27.04 6.65
C THR A 316 -34.09 27.76 6.20
N THR A 317 -33.06 27.04 5.73
CA THR A 317 -31.91 27.70 5.09
C THR A 317 -32.18 27.85 3.60
N SER A 318 -32.21 29.11 3.16
CA SER A 318 -32.45 29.53 1.77
C SER A 318 -31.62 28.66 0.83
N ILE A 319 -32.28 27.97 -0.12
CA ILE A 319 -31.58 27.16 -1.11
C ILE A 319 -30.55 28.08 -1.79
N PRO A 320 -29.25 27.75 -1.74
CA PRO A 320 -28.24 28.54 -2.43
C PRO A 320 -28.63 28.68 -3.90
N THR A 321 -28.65 29.91 -4.40
CA THR A 321 -28.94 30.19 -5.81
C THR A 321 -28.01 29.33 -6.66
N VAL A 322 -28.58 28.45 -7.49
CA VAL A 322 -27.78 27.51 -8.29
C VAL A 322 -26.94 28.32 -9.29
N PRO A 323 -25.59 28.22 -9.26
CA PRO A 323 -24.74 28.98 -10.16
C PRO A 323 -24.95 28.51 -11.59
N ARG A 324 -24.88 29.47 -12.53
CA ARG A 324 -24.77 29.16 -13.96
C ARG A 324 -23.29 29.01 -14.30
N VAL A 325 -22.87 27.79 -14.63
CA VAL A 325 -21.46 27.46 -14.82
C VAL A 325 -21.22 27.08 -16.28
N CYS A 326 -20.26 27.73 -16.92
CA CYS A 326 -19.72 27.28 -18.20
C CYS A 326 -18.33 26.68 -17.93
N HIS A 327 -18.20 25.36 -18.09
CA HIS A 327 -16.99 24.64 -17.74
C HIS A 327 -16.24 24.18 -19.00
N ALA A 328 -15.17 24.87 -19.35
CA ALA A 328 -14.43 24.65 -20.59
C ALA A 328 -13.45 23.46 -20.55
N HIS A 329 -13.05 22.98 -19.37
CA HIS A 329 -12.05 21.91 -19.26
C HIS A 329 -12.65 20.50 -19.15
N LEU A 330 -13.96 20.38 -18.91
CA LEU A 330 -14.58 19.08 -18.64
C LEU A 330 -14.74 18.29 -19.93
N GLN A 331 -14.07 17.14 -20.00
CA GLN A 331 -14.07 16.26 -21.18
C GLN A 331 -14.93 15.02 -20.95
N THR A 332 -14.93 14.49 -19.72
CA THR A 332 -15.66 13.27 -19.36
C THR A 332 -16.65 13.53 -18.23
N LEU A 333 -17.92 13.20 -18.47
CA LEU A 333 -18.98 13.27 -17.47
C LEU A 333 -19.67 11.91 -17.35
N VAL A 334 -19.62 11.31 -16.17
CA VAL A 334 -20.34 10.08 -15.85
C VAL A 334 -21.37 10.37 -14.76
N LEU A 335 -22.63 10.09 -15.03
CA LEU A 335 -23.75 10.26 -14.10
C LEU A 335 -24.38 8.90 -13.79
N ILE A 336 -24.45 8.54 -12.51
CA ILE A 336 -25.19 7.34 -12.06
C ILE A 336 -26.53 7.78 -11.50
N ILE A 337 -27.56 7.63 -12.34
CA ILE A 337 -28.92 8.09 -12.07
C ILE A 337 -29.73 7.00 -11.36
N ASN A 338 -30.44 7.37 -10.30
CA ASN A 338 -31.48 6.57 -9.66
C ASN A 338 -32.88 7.21 -9.86
N LYS A 339 -33.95 6.55 -9.42
CA LYS A 339 -35.34 7.05 -9.52
C LYS A 339 -35.56 8.42 -8.87
N ASN A 340 -34.70 8.81 -7.94
CA ASN A 340 -34.81 10.04 -7.16
C ASN A 340 -33.95 11.18 -7.74
N VAL A 341 -33.35 10.99 -8.91
CA VAL A 341 -32.54 12.05 -9.51
C VAL A 341 -33.38 13.28 -9.75
N VAL A 342 -32.80 14.37 -9.28
CA VAL A 342 -33.35 15.69 -9.33
C VAL A 342 -33.46 16.12 -10.78
N ALA A 343 -34.68 16.18 -11.31
CA ALA A 343 -34.96 16.92 -12.53
C ALA A 343 -34.33 18.31 -12.41
N GLY A 344 -33.35 18.61 -13.27
CA GLY A 344 -32.64 19.89 -13.28
C GLY A 344 -31.22 19.90 -12.70
N ALA A 345 -30.65 18.78 -12.27
CA ALA A 345 -29.29 18.73 -11.70
C ALA A 345 -28.17 19.28 -12.62
N TRP A 346 -28.42 19.37 -13.94
CA TRP A 346 -27.50 19.91 -14.94
C TRP A 346 -28.03 21.15 -15.68
N GLN A 347 -29.23 21.65 -15.37
CA GLN A 347 -29.87 22.74 -16.14
C GLN A 347 -29.08 24.04 -16.15
N SER A 348 -28.21 24.24 -15.16
CA SER A 348 -27.39 25.43 -15.01
C SER A 348 -25.96 25.28 -15.55
N VAL A 349 -25.64 24.18 -16.24
CA VAL A 349 -24.28 23.88 -16.69
C VAL A 349 -24.17 23.91 -18.22
N GLN A 350 -23.15 24.59 -18.73
CA GLN A 350 -22.72 24.54 -20.13
C GLN A 350 -21.35 23.86 -20.21
N LEU A 351 -21.23 22.83 -21.05
CA LEU A 351 -20.04 21.99 -21.17
C LEU A 351 -19.56 21.96 -22.64
N PRO A 352 -18.99 23.06 -23.17
CA PRO A 352 -18.70 23.19 -24.60
C PRO A 352 -17.68 22.18 -25.14
N ASN A 353 -16.81 21.64 -24.27
CA ASN A 353 -15.73 20.71 -24.66
C ASN A 353 -15.98 19.27 -24.18
N LEU A 354 -17.21 18.92 -23.82
CA LEU A 354 -17.54 17.57 -23.37
C LEU A 354 -17.44 16.58 -24.53
N THR A 355 -16.56 15.58 -24.41
CA THR A 355 -16.33 14.57 -25.43
C THR A 355 -16.95 13.22 -25.07
N ASP A 356 -17.06 12.88 -23.78
CA ASP A 356 -17.64 11.63 -23.30
C ASP A 356 -18.73 11.91 -22.25
N LEU A 357 -19.96 11.48 -22.55
CA LEU A 357 -21.09 11.55 -21.64
C LEU A 357 -21.64 10.14 -21.42
N ARG A 358 -21.53 9.66 -20.19
CA ARG A 358 -22.09 8.36 -19.80
C ARG A 358 -23.16 8.56 -18.75
N VAL A 359 -24.33 8.00 -19.02
CA VAL A 359 -25.45 7.98 -18.08
C VAL A 359 -25.74 6.53 -17.77
N GLN A 360 -25.52 6.15 -16.52
CA GLN A 360 -25.81 4.81 -16.02
C GLN A 360 -27.05 4.88 -15.15
N TYR A 361 -28.00 3.97 -15.37
CA TYR A 361 -29.12 3.81 -14.46
C TYR A 361 -28.74 2.80 -13.38
N ALA A 362 -28.59 3.27 -12.14
CA ALA A 362 -28.54 2.39 -11.00
C ALA A 362 -29.95 1.83 -10.79
N GLY A 363 -30.18 0.60 -11.28
CA GLY A 363 -31.28 -0.22 -10.81
C GLY A 363 -31.29 -0.25 -9.28
N THR A 364 -32.44 -0.51 -8.66
CA THR A 364 -32.54 -0.65 -7.19
C THR A 364 -31.48 -1.63 -6.71
N LEU A 365 -30.35 -1.09 -6.23
CA LEU A 365 -29.31 -1.85 -5.57
C LEU A 365 -29.97 -2.37 -4.31
N ASN A 366 -30.42 -3.62 -4.37
CA ASN A 366 -30.63 -4.39 -3.17
C ASN A 366 -29.25 -4.44 -2.53
N ILE A 367 -29.02 -3.61 -1.52
CA ILE A 367 -27.84 -3.67 -0.66
C ILE A 367 -28.00 -4.95 0.16
N THR A 368 -27.85 -6.10 -0.49
CA THR A 368 -27.64 -7.36 0.21
C THR A 368 -26.20 -7.32 0.68
N THR A 369 -26.07 -7.13 1.99
CA THR A 369 -24.89 -7.36 2.83
C THR A 369 -23.93 -8.37 2.21
N PHE A 370 -22.72 -7.92 1.86
CA PHE A 370 -21.56 -8.81 1.82
C PHE A 370 -21.08 -8.93 3.26
N GLU A 371 -21.36 -10.09 3.89
CA GLU A 371 -20.70 -10.55 5.12
C GLU A 371 -19.28 -11.06 4.82
#